data_AF-A0A3D5KQR2-F1
#
_entry.id   AF-A0A3D5KQR2-F1
#
_cell.length_a   1.000
_cell.length_b   1.000
_cell.length_c   1.000
_cell.angle_alpha   90.00
_cell.angle_beta   90.00
_cell.angle_gamma   90.00
#
_symmetry.space_group_name_H-M   'P 1'
#
loop_
_entity.id
_entity.type
_entity.pdbx_description
1 polymer ?
#
loop_
_entity_poly.entity_id
_entity_poly.type
_entity_poly.pdbx_seq_one_letter_code
_entity_poly.pdbx_strand_id
1 'polypeptide(L)'
;MTYPRSLAGIYEVNFDHKVLTPVKMIDTRSSDYRLTKIVFKTDETAQAEFENGESISFLVKWDGVECSYAFRYNSYVHGFHTKTDLGETCRYVDVMSITEIDFSNL
;
A
#
# COMPACT_ATOMS: atom_id res chain seq x y z
N MET A 1 -9.50 -16.97 10.92
CA MET A 1 -9.29 -15.55 10.58
C MET A 1 -8.70 -15.49 9.19
N THR A 2 -9.02 -14.44 8.45
CA THR A 2 -8.58 -14.24 7.05
C THR A 2 -7.79 -12.95 6.96
N TYR A 3 -7.15 -12.68 5.82
CA TYR A 3 -6.61 -11.36 5.56
C TYR A 3 -7.68 -10.47 4.88
N PRO A 4 -7.55 -9.14 4.96
CA PRO A 4 -8.43 -8.22 4.25
C PRO A 4 -8.47 -8.53 2.75
N ARG A 5 -9.59 -8.22 2.09
CA ARG A 5 -9.68 -8.36 0.62
C ARG A 5 -8.89 -7.28 -0.10
N SER A 6 -8.78 -6.13 0.54
CA SER A 6 -8.20 -4.91 0.00
C SER A 6 -7.28 -4.28 1.04
N LEU A 7 -6.20 -3.65 0.59
CA LEU A 7 -5.36 -2.79 1.42
C LEU A 7 -5.70 -1.30 1.24
N ALA A 8 -6.88 -0.95 0.73
CA ALA A 8 -7.29 0.44 0.61
C ALA A 8 -7.49 1.12 1.97
N GLY A 9 -7.24 2.42 2.03
CA GLY A 9 -7.39 3.22 3.24
C GLY A 9 -6.40 4.36 3.34
N ILE A 10 -6.38 5.00 4.51
CA ILE A 10 -5.46 6.08 4.85
C ILE A 10 -4.25 5.52 5.57
N TYR A 11 -3.07 5.88 5.11
CA TYR A 11 -1.78 5.45 5.66
C TYR A 11 -0.93 6.65 6.01
N GLU A 12 -0.18 6.54 7.10
CA GLU A 12 0.97 7.39 7.36
C GLU A 12 2.17 6.90 6.53
N VAL A 13 2.92 7.83 5.95
CA VAL A 13 4.08 7.53 5.10
C VAL A 13 5.37 7.87 5.82
N ASN A 14 6.30 6.92 5.83
CA ASN A 14 7.70 7.14 6.18
C ASN A 14 8.56 6.89 4.95
N PHE A 15 8.96 7.97 4.26
CA PHE A 15 9.74 7.88 3.02
C PHE A 15 11.14 7.32 3.25
N ASP A 16 11.82 7.71 4.33
CA ASP A 16 13.19 7.27 4.64
C ASP A 16 13.29 5.76 4.82
N HIS A 17 12.27 5.18 5.48
CA HIS A 17 12.21 3.74 5.75
C HIS A 17 11.42 2.97 4.67
N LYS A 18 10.84 3.67 3.69
CA LYS A 18 9.89 3.14 2.71
C LYS A 18 8.79 2.29 3.36
N VAL A 19 8.08 2.87 4.33
CA VAL A 19 7.00 2.20 5.09
C VAL A 19 5.69 2.96 4.96
N LEU A 20 4.58 2.22 4.82
CA LEU A 20 3.23 2.72 5.07
C LEU A 20 2.66 2.08 6.34
N THR A 21 2.15 2.90 7.24
CA THR A 21 1.46 2.43 8.44
C THR A 21 -0.02 2.75 8.33
N PRO A 22 -0.92 1.75 8.39
CA PRO A 22 -2.36 1.99 8.26
C PRO A 22 -2.87 2.82 9.44
N VAL A 23 -3.47 3.97 9.12
CA VAL A 23 -4.23 4.79 10.08
C VAL A 23 -5.68 4.33 10.09
N LYS A 24 -6.23 4.08 8.89
CA LYS A 24 -7.60 3.60 8.72
C LYS A 24 -7.72 2.79 7.43
N MET A 25 -8.00 1.51 7.54
CA MET A 25 -8.29 0.66 6.37
C MET A 25 -9.77 0.66 6.02
N ILE A 26 -10.06 0.45 4.73
CA ILE A 26 -11.39 0.25 4.18
C ILE A 26 -11.57 -1.25 3.90
N ASP A 27 -12.79 -1.76 4.05
CA ASP A 27 -13.16 -3.15 3.72
C ASP A 27 -12.47 -4.24 4.58
N THR A 28 -12.24 -3.94 5.86
CA THR A 28 -11.81 -4.91 6.88
C THR A 28 -12.98 -5.42 7.70
N ARG A 29 -13.03 -6.73 7.97
CA ARG A 29 -13.99 -7.35 8.89
C ARG A 29 -13.38 -7.53 10.28
N SER A 30 -14.20 -7.65 11.31
CA SER A 30 -13.75 -7.92 12.68
C SER A 30 -13.00 -9.26 12.83
N SER A 31 -13.14 -10.17 11.86
CA SER A 31 -12.49 -11.47 11.81
C SER A 31 -11.18 -11.48 11.01
N ASP A 32 -10.79 -10.35 10.41
CA ASP A 32 -9.57 -10.24 9.63
C ASP A 32 -8.38 -9.93 10.53
N TYR A 33 -7.21 -10.46 10.18
CA TYR A 33 -5.97 -10.02 10.80
C TYR A 33 -5.70 -8.57 10.43
N ARG A 34 -5.45 -7.71 11.42
CA ARG A 34 -5.12 -6.30 11.18
C ARG A 34 -3.77 -6.19 10.48
N LEU A 35 -3.72 -5.36 9.42
CA LEU A 35 -2.46 -4.93 8.83
C LEU A 35 -1.73 -4.02 9.82
N THR A 36 -0.44 -4.25 10.02
CA THR A 36 0.42 -3.44 10.89
C THR A 36 1.23 -2.43 10.09
N LYS A 37 1.71 -2.81 8.91
CA LYS A 37 2.44 -1.94 7.97
C LYS A 37 2.63 -2.62 6.62
N ILE A 38 2.98 -1.81 5.64
CA ILE A 38 3.53 -2.25 4.35
C ILE A 38 4.97 -1.73 4.28
N VAL A 39 5.92 -2.61 3.94
CA VAL A 39 7.32 -2.26 3.77
C VAL A 39 7.71 -2.47 2.31
N PHE A 40 8.14 -1.42 1.62
CA PHE A 40 8.69 -1.55 0.27
C PHE A 40 10.15 -2.00 0.38
N LYS A 41 10.45 -3.21 -0.11
CA LYS A 41 11.77 -3.84 0.01
C LYS A 41 12.69 -3.44 -1.14
N THR A 42 12.13 -3.36 -2.33
CA THR A 42 12.79 -2.88 -3.55
C THR A 42 11.80 -2.01 -4.33
N ASP A 43 12.21 -1.48 -5.48
CA ASP A 43 11.31 -0.72 -6.35
C ASP A 43 10.31 -1.64 -7.10
N GLU A 44 10.44 -2.96 -6.92
CA GLU A 44 9.63 -4.00 -7.55
C GLU A 44 8.84 -4.88 -6.56
N THR A 45 9.25 -4.87 -5.28
CA THR A 45 8.65 -5.74 -4.25
C THR A 45 8.33 -5.01 -2.94
N ALA A 46 7.21 -5.40 -2.33
CA ALA A 46 6.78 -4.94 -1.02
C ALA A 46 6.19 -6.09 -0.19
N GLN A 47 6.01 -5.86 1.10
CA GLN A 47 5.53 -6.85 2.06
C GLN A 47 4.51 -6.23 3.01
N ALA A 48 3.33 -6.82 3.11
CA ALA A 48 2.33 -6.50 4.13
C ALA A 48 2.61 -7.37 5.37
N GLU A 49 2.75 -6.74 6.54
CA GLU A 49 2.93 -7.42 7.83
C GLU A 49 1.65 -7.30 8.66
N PHE A 50 1.19 -8.40 9.26
CA PHE A 50 -0.08 -8.49 10.00
C PHE A 50 0.13 -8.72 11.49
N GLU A 51 -0.89 -8.42 12.30
CA GLU A 51 -0.82 -8.47 13.77
C GLU A 51 -0.55 -9.87 14.34
N ASN A 52 -0.80 -10.92 13.55
CA ASN A 52 -0.50 -12.29 13.92
C ASN A 52 0.98 -12.68 13.66
N GLY A 53 1.80 -11.75 13.17
CA GLY A 53 3.22 -11.97 12.86
C GLY A 53 3.48 -12.53 11.46
N GLU A 54 2.44 -12.82 10.67
CA GLU A 54 2.60 -13.28 9.29
C GLU A 54 2.80 -12.12 8.32
N SER A 55 3.36 -12.44 7.16
CA SER A 55 3.68 -11.46 6.15
C SER A 55 3.43 -11.97 4.74
N ILE A 56 2.89 -11.11 3.88
CA ILE A 56 2.58 -11.42 2.49
C ILE A 56 3.37 -10.48 1.57
N SER A 57 4.22 -11.06 0.74
CA SER A 57 4.96 -10.33 -0.29
C SER A 57 4.13 -10.11 -1.55
N PHE A 58 4.31 -8.97 -2.19
CA PHE A 58 3.64 -8.64 -3.44
C PHE A 58 4.49 -7.74 -4.34
N LEU A 59 4.14 -7.72 -5.63
CA LEU A 59 4.77 -6.87 -6.62
C LEU A 59 4.27 -5.43 -6.48
N VAL A 60 5.21 -4.49 -6.59
CA VAL A 60 4.96 -3.04 -6.66
C VAL A 60 5.61 -2.51 -7.94
N LYS A 61 5.04 -1.46 -8.51
CA LYS A 61 5.68 -0.66 -9.56
C LYS A 61 5.86 0.77 -9.04
N TRP A 62 7.10 1.26 -9.09
CA TRP A 62 7.43 2.66 -8.86
C TRP A 62 7.52 3.38 -10.21
N ASP A 63 6.58 4.28 -10.49
CA ASP A 63 6.50 4.90 -11.84
C ASP A 63 7.23 6.24 -11.96
N GLY A 64 8.07 6.61 -11.00
CA GLY A 64 9.08 7.68 -11.12
C GLY A 64 8.61 9.12 -11.42
N VAL A 65 7.36 9.36 -11.78
CA VAL A 65 6.87 10.68 -12.24
C VAL A 65 6.65 11.66 -11.07
N GLU A 66 6.24 11.17 -9.91
CA GLU A 66 6.15 11.90 -8.64
C GLU A 66 5.51 10.90 -7.68
N CYS A 67 6.27 10.41 -6.69
CA CYS A 67 5.84 9.61 -5.52
C CYS A 67 4.53 8.80 -5.65
N SER A 68 4.37 8.09 -6.77
CA SER A 68 3.20 7.30 -7.13
C SER A 68 3.57 5.84 -7.06
N TYR A 69 2.74 5.06 -6.39
CA TYR A 69 2.98 3.65 -6.11
C TYR A 69 1.76 2.88 -6.51
N ALA A 70 1.97 1.79 -7.26
CA ALA A 70 0.93 0.81 -7.55
C ALA A 70 1.39 -0.58 -7.12
N PHE A 71 0.53 -1.38 -6.49
CA PHE A 71 0.85 -2.73 -6.06
C PHE A 71 -0.35 -3.67 -6.19
N ARG A 72 -0.12 -4.99 -6.29
CA ARG A 72 -1.21 -5.98 -6.40
C ARG A 72 -1.32 -6.81 -5.12
N TYR A 73 -2.51 -6.88 -4.53
CA TYR A 73 -2.78 -7.70 -3.35
C TYR A 73 -4.14 -8.41 -3.50
N ASN A 74 -4.18 -9.72 -3.22
CA ASN A 74 -5.40 -10.54 -3.35
C ASN A 74 -6.16 -10.33 -4.67
N SER A 75 -5.43 -10.27 -5.79
CA SER A 75 -5.96 -10.02 -7.15
C SER A 75 -6.49 -8.60 -7.42
N TYR A 76 -6.45 -7.69 -6.45
CA TYR A 76 -6.78 -6.27 -6.63
C TYR A 76 -5.51 -5.45 -6.82
N VAL A 77 -5.60 -4.42 -7.66
CA VAL A 77 -4.53 -3.43 -7.77
C VAL A 77 -4.82 -2.30 -6.80
N HIS A 78 -3.79 -1.76 -6.19
CA HIS A 78 -3.87 -0.65 -5.27
C HIS A 78 -2.95 0.44 -5.77
N GLY A 79 -3.36 1.69 -5.66
CA GLY A 79 -2.58 2.84 -6.07
C GLY A 79 -2.66 3.95 -5.04
N PHE A 80 -1.56 4.64 -4.82
CA PHE A 80 -1.55 5.94 -4.16
C PHE A 80 -0.53 6.87 -4.80
N HIS A 81 -0.80 8.15 -4.70
CA HIS A 81 0.12 9.20 -5.14
C HIS A 81 0.30 10.19 -4.00
N THR A 82 1.55 10.49 -3.65
CA THR A 82 1.82 11.53 -2.66
C THR A 82 1.95 12.86 -3.38
N LYS A 83 1.00 13.78 -3.18
CA LYS A 83 1.18 15.16 -3.64
C LYS A 83 2.24 15.83 -2.77
N THR A 84 3.29 16.35 -3.39
CA THR A 84 4.25 17.23 -2.71
C THR A 84 3.67 18.64 -2.75
N ASP A 85 2.81 19.00 -1.79
CA ASP A 85 2.31 20.37 -1.72
C ASP A 85 3.41 21.29 -1.18
N LEU A 86 3.81 22.27 -2.01
CA LEU A 86 4.43 23.55 -1.60
C LEU A 86 5.61 23.48 -0.59
N GLY A 87 6.40 22.40 -0.61
CA GLY A 87 7.60 22.25 0.23
C GLY A 87 7.38 21.54 1.58
N GLU A 88 6.19 21.01 1.84
CA GLU A 88 5.93 20.16 3.01
C GLU A 88 6.04 18.67 2.67
N THR A 89 6.66 17.89 3.55
CA THR A 89 6.72 16.43 3.40
C THR A 89 5.32 15.84 3.61
N CYS A 90 4.78 15.18 2.58
CA CYS A 90 3.52 14.45 2.67
C CYS A 90 3.56 13.44 3.83
N ARG A 91 2.63 13.56 4.79
CA ARG A 91 2.58 12.65 5.95
C ARG A 91 1.59 11.51 5.79
N TYR A 92 0.53 11.72 5.01
CA TYR A 92 -0.54 10.74 4.84
C TYR A 92 -0.89 10.56 3.38
N VAL A 93 -1.20 9.31 3.00
CA VAL A 93 -1.64 8.94 1.66
C VAL A 93 -2.95 8.18 1.71
N ASP A 94 -3.77 8.41 0.70
CA ASP A 94 -4.93 7.59 0.42
C ASP A 94 -4.54 6.49 -0.56
N VAL A 95 -4.59 5.24 -0.09
CA VAL A 95 -4.41 4.04 -0.90
C VAL A 95 -5.77 3.60 -1.40
N MET A 96 -5.97 3.69 -2.71
CA MET A 96 -7.22 3.28 -3.36
C MET A 96 -7.08 1.88 -3.93
N SER A 97 -8.18 1.12 -3.94
CA SER A 97 -8.26 -0.10 -4.76
C SER A 97 -8.71 0.27 -6.16
N ILE A 98 -7.94 -0.14 -7.15
CA ILE A 98 -8.21 0.07 -8.55
C ILE A 98 -8.44 -1.31 -9.16
N THR A 99 -9.59 -1.48 -9.79
CA THR A 99 -9.99 -2.77 -10.39
C THR A 99 -9.29 -3.02 -11.72
N GLU A 100 -8.78 -1.97 -12.37
CA GLU A 100 -8.16 -2.04 -13.70
C GLU A 100 -6.87 -1.20 -13.73
N ILE A 101 -5.73 -1.86 -13.55
CA ILE A 101 -4.43 -1.36 -14.00
C ILE A 101 -3.84 -2.43 -14.89
N ASP A 102 -3.59 -2.06 -16.14
CA ASP A 102 -2.92 -2.93 -17.10
C ASP A 102 -1.41 -2.94 -16.83
N PHE A 103 -0.92 -4.02 -16.23
CA PHE A 103 0.52 -4.26 -16.05
C PHE A 103 1.17 -4.88 -17.29
N SER A 104 0.39 -5.21 -18.33
CA SER A 104 0.85 -5.91 -19.55
C SER A 104 1.39 -4.96 -20.62
N ASN A 105 1.03 -3.68 -20.56
CA ASN A 105 1.41 -2.65 -21.52
C ASN A 105 2.43 -1.64 -20.95
N LEU A 106 3.21 -2.05 -19.96
CA LEU A 106 4.26 -1.25 -19.32
C LEU A 106 5.63 -1.88 -19.52
#